data_AF-A0AAJ1HRA3-F1
#
_entry.id   AF-A0AAJ1HRA3-F1
#
_cell.length_a   1.000
_cell.length_b   1.000
_cell.length_c   1.000
_cell.angle_alpha   90.00
_cell.angle_beta   90.00
_cell.angle_gamma   90.00
#
_symmetry.space_group_name_H-M   'P 1'
#
loop_
_entity.id
_entity.type
_entity.pdbx_description
1 polymer ?
#
loop_
_entity_poly.entity_id
_entity_poly.type
_entity_poly.pdbx_seq_one_letter_code
_entity_poly.pdbx_strand_id
1 'polypeptide(L)'
;MADSFKTGNPIWVYYTDIDTGANLRVPQLLRGFVGTPFNIVELKFPNYRFIKADGQLNGSFDMQPHSVHLYYRRNSWGEVQNLAMYLKLSTPTQLFDDVDGMPVDTPLPGGIFVKTFQRIATQKGEFWYEVNADRWLKYDSNTMKDFKELPSDDSLAPKPGTQLAILPLNHLKAVVDYVQGKKLDVYDQPYGQSVGKVIDGERLDIIGKLNDNNGVVWYQAKDLGFINGSYVNLIQ
;
A
#
# COMPACT_ATOMS: atom_id res chain seq x y z
N MET A 1 -53.67 0.97 30.08
CA MET A 1 -53.09 1.37 28.78
C MET A 1 -51.70 0.75 28.74
N ALA A 2 -51.40 -0.07 27.73
CA ALA A 2 -50.04 -0.59 27.58
C ALA A 2 -49.22 0.49 26.87
N ASP A 3 -48.34 1.17 27.60
CA ASP A 3 -47.38 2.07 26.98
C ASP A 3 -46.53 1.25 26.00
N SER A 4 -46.74 1.45 24.70
CA SER A 4 -45.97 0.76 23.69
C SER A 4 -44.56 1.35 23.69
N PHE A 5 -43.61 0.65 24.30
CA PHE A 5 -42.20 1.02 24.21
C PHE A 5 -41.76 0.93 22.74
N LYS A 6 -41.58 2.08 22.08
CA LYS A 6 -41.02 2.12 20.73
C LYS A 6 -39.52 1.84 20.82
N THR A 7 -39.05 0.87 20.04
CA THR A 7 -37.62 0.65 19.86
C THR A 7 -37.03 1.85 19.12
N GLY A 8 -35.96 2.43 19.67
CA GLY A 8 -35.20 3.47 18.98
C GLY A 8 -34.35 2.85 17.86
N ASN A 9 -33.85 3.69 16.96
CA ASN A 9 -32.92 3.22 15.94
C ASN A 9 -31.65 2.66 16.60
N PRO A 10 -31.15 1.51 16.13
CA PRO A 10 -29.98 0.91 16.72
C PRO A 10 -28.73 1.75 16.40
N ILE A 11 -27.77 1.74 17.32
CA ILE A 11 -26.52 2.50 17.18
C ILE A 11 -25.41 1.52 16.84
N TRP A 12 -24.73 1.75 15.72
CA TRP A 12 -23.52 1.02 15.37
C TRP A 12 -22.30 1.66 16.00
N VAL A 13 -21.45 0.85 16.62
CA VAL A 13 -20.19 1.28 17.25
C VAL A 13 -19.03 0.56 16.57
N TYR A 14 -18.16 1.34 15.94
CA TYR A 14 -16.97 0.88 15.23
C TYR A 14 -15.71 1.18 16.03
N TYR A 15 -14.74 0.27 15.97
CA TYR A 15 -13.44 0.42 16.59
C TYR A 15 -12.41 0.25 15.48
N THR A 16 -11.83 1.34 15.02
CA THR A 16 -11.13 1.40 13.74
C THR A 16 -9.69 1.85 13.92
N ASP A 17 -8.75 1.17 13.27
CA ASP A 17 -7.41 1.69 13.07
C ASP A 17 -7.49 2.91 12.16
N ILE A 18 -7.09 4.08 12.66
CA ILE A 18 -7.21 5.35 11.95
C ILE A 18 -6.32 5.41 10.69
N ASP A 19 -5.25 4.63 10.65
CA ASP A 19 -4.25 4.68 9.59
C ASP A 19 -4.57 3.72 8.44
N THR A 20 -5.15 2.56 8.76
CA THR A 20 -5.51 1.53 7.75
C THR A 20 -7.01 1.48 7.43
N GLY A 21 -7.86 2.04 8.29
CA GLY A 21 -9.32 1.92 8.19
C GLY A 21 -9.85 0.54 8.60
N ALA A 22 -8.99 -0.37 9.06
CA ALA A 22 -9.40 -1.71 9.47
C ALA A 22 -10.17 -1.69 10.80
N ASN A 23 -11.20 -2.54 10.91
CA ASN A 23 -11.89 -2.74 12.18
C ASN A 23 -11.04 -3.62 13.11
N LEU A 24 -10.75 -3.14 14.32
CA LEU A 24 -10.01 -3.86 15.36
C LEU A 24 -10.84 -4.98 16.00
N ARG A 25 -12.16 -4.94 15.82
CA ARG A 25 -13.11 -5.99 16.19
C ARG A 25 -14.37 -5.87 15.36
N VAL A 26 -15.21 -6.91 15.41
CA VAL A 26 -16.56 -6.85 14.84
C VAL A 26 -17.32 -5.64 15.43
N PRO A 27 -17.95 -4.79 14.58
CA PRO A 27 -18.75 -3.66 15.05
C PRO A 27 -19.84 -4.10 16.02
N GLN A 28 -20.07 -3.29 17.05
CA GLN A 28 -21.07 -3.56 18.07
C GLN A 28 -22.38 -2.87 17.72
N LEU A 29 -23.50 -3.58 17.91
CA LEU A 29 -24.83 -3.03 17.72
C LEU A 29 -25.51 -2.80 19.08
N LEU A 30 -25.77 -1.54 19.41
CA LEU A 30 -26.54 -1.17 20.58
C LEU A 30 -28.03 -1.05 20.22
N ARG A 31 -28.90 -1.57 21.08
CA ARG A 31 -30.36 -1.52 20.93
C ARG A 31 -30.99 -1.07 22.22
N GLY A 32 -32.05 -0.28 22.12
CA GLY A 32 -32.80 0.21 23.27
C GLY A 32 -34.13 0.81 22.85
N PHE A 33 -34.97 1.12 23.84
CA PHE A 33 -36.21 1.86 23.61
C PHE A 33 -35.94 3.36 23.55
N VAL A 34 -36.76 4.10 22.81
CA VAL A 34 -36.68 5.56 22.74
C VAL A 34 -36.66 6.16 24.16
N GLY A 35 -35.71 7.06 24.42
CA GLY A 35 -35.49 7.70 25.72
C GLY A 35 -34.63 6.90 26.71
N THR A 36 -34.27 5.65 26.40
CA THR A 36 -33.34 4.88 27.24
C THR A 36 -31.93 5.44 27.09
N PRO A 37 -31.17 5.69 28.18
CA PRO A 37 -29.82 6.18 28.07
C PRO A 37 -28.88 5.11 27.49
N PHE A 38 -27.87 5.55 26.73
CA PHE A 38 -26.74 4.72 26.33
C PHE A 38 -25.43 5.37 26.76
N ASN A 39 -24.41 4.53 26.97
CA ASN A 39 -23.05 4.96 27.24
C ASN A 39 -22.08 4.00 26.55
N ILE A 40 -21.20 4.55 25.73
CA ILE A 40 -20.17 3.84 24.97
C ILE A 40 -18.83 4.13 25.64
N VAL A 41 -18.16 3.05 26.05
CA VAL A 41 -16.87 3.13 26.72
C VAL A 41 -15.76 2.81 25.71
N GLU A 42 -14.68 3.57 25.78
CA GLU A 42 -13.44 3.28 25.08
C GLU A 42 -12.91 1.90 25.50
N LEU A 43 -12.67 1.03 24.51
CA LEU A 43 -12.04 -0.26 24.74
C LEU A 43 -10.52 -0.15 24.68
N LYS A 44 -9.84 -0.97 25.48
CA LYS A 44 -8.39 -1.15 25.40
C LYS A 44 -8.07 -2.27 24.42
N PHE A 45 -7.25 -1.97 23.42
CA PHE A 45 -6.71 -2.95 22.49
C PHE A 45 -5.20 -3.09 22.70
N PRO A 46 -4.64 -4.31 22.74
CA PRO A 46 -3.20 -4.51 22.83
C PRO A 46 -2.46 -3.78 21.71
N ASN A 47 -1.40 -3.05 22.05
CA ASN A 47 -0.57 -2.29 21.10
C ASN A 47 -1.28 -1.13 20.38
N TYR A 48 -2.44 -0.68 20.84
CA TYR A 48 -3.11 0.51 20.32
C TYR A 48 -3.37 1.54 21.43
N ARG A 49 -3.46 2.80 21.03
CA ARG A 49 -3.97 3.91 21.84
C ARG A 49 -5.17 4.55 21.17
N PHE A 50 -6.10 5.03 21.98
CA PHE A 50 -7.22 5.83 21.48
C PHE A 50 -6.72 7.19 21.00
N ILE A 51 -7.31 7.66 19.90
CA ILE A 51 -6.98 8.93 19.26
C ILE A 51 -8.16 9.89 19.35
N LYS A 52 -9.34 9.47 18.88
CA LYS A 52 -10.56 10.28 18.87
C LYS A 52 -11.80 9.42 18.71
N ALA A 53 -12.96 10.00 19.00
CA ALA A 53 -14.25 9.43 18.65
C ALA A 53 -15.03 10.42 17.76
N ASP A 54 -15.66 9.89 16.72
CA ASP A 54 -16.64 10.62 15.90
C ASP A 54 -18.03 10.08 16.24
N GLY A 55 -18.92 10.95 16.73
CA GLY A 55 -20.26 10.60 17.22
C GLY A 55 -20.40 10.78 18.75
N GLN A 56 -21.64 10.69 19.24
CA GLN A 56 -21.93 10.86 20.67
C GLN A 56 -21.64 9.57 21.43
N LEU A 57 -20.76 9.63 22.44
CA LEU A 57 -20.46 8.48 23.31
C LEU A 57 -21.55 8.23 24.36
N ASN A 58 -22.38 9.21 24.65
CA ASN A 58 -23.49 9.10 25.58
C ASN A 58 -24.69 9.89 25.04
N GLY A 59 -25.88 9.47 25.45
CA GLY A 59 -27.12 10.06 25.00
C GLY A 59 -28.30 9.18 25.34
N SER A 60 -29.39 9.32 24.60
CA SER A 60 -30.55 8.43 24.69
C SER A 60 -30.93 7.94 23.31
N PHE A 61 -31.45 6.72 23.22
CA PHE A 61 -31.97 6.20 21.95
C PHE A 61 -33.11 7.08 21.45
N ASP A 62 -33.11 7.39 20.16
CA ASP A 62 -34.16 8.15 19.50
C ASP A 62 -34.53 7.49 18.15
N MET A 63 -35.26 8.22 17.31
CA MET A 63 -35.67 7.74 15.99
C MET A 63 -34.73 8.16 14.86
N GLN A 64 -33.58 8.77 15.17
CA GLN A 64 -32.56 9.18 14.20
C GLN A 64 -31.49 8.10 14.07
N PRO A 65 -30.90 7.92 12.87
CA PRO A 65 -29.78 7.00 12.70
C PRO A 65 -28.53 7.56 13.38
N HIS A 66 -27.88 6.74 14.20
CA HIS A 66 -26.61 7.09 14.86
C HIS A 66 -25.55 6.03 14.57
N SER A 67 -24.32 6.50 14.38
CA SER A 67 -23.13 5.66 14.35
C SER A 67 -22.00 6.35 15.09
N VAL A 68 -21.22 5.57 15.82
CA VAL A 68 -20.07 6.05 16.60
C VAL A 68 -18.83 5.32 16.11
N HIS A 69 -17.78 6.08 15.78
CA HIS A 69 -16.49 5.53 15.38
C HIS A 69 -15.45 5.91 16.41
N LEU A 70 -14.86 4.93 17.08
CA LEU A 70 -13.71 5.11 17.96
C LEU A 70 -12.46 4.77 17.17
N TYR A 71 -11.58 5.75 17.02
CA TYR A 71 -10.36 5.64 16.24
C TYR A 71 -9.15 5.40 17.14
N TYR A 72 -8.34 4.43 16.74
CA TYR A 72 -7.16 3.98 17.45
C TYR A 72 -5.95 4.01 16.52
N ARG A 73 -4.76 4.17 17.10
CA ARG A 73 -3.49 4.08 16.37
C ARG A 73 -2.55 3.13 17.08
N ARG A 74 -1.78 2.38 16.31
CA ARG A 74 -0.71 1.51 16.82
C ARG A 74 0.25 2.30 17.70
N ASN A 75 0.59 1.76 18.87
CA ASN A 75 1.44 2.44 19.85
C ASN A 75 2.81 2.76 19.29
N SER A 76 3.40 1.89 18.46
CA SER A 76 4.69 2.16 17.84
C SER A 76 4.67 3.32 16.84
N TRP A 77 3.51 3.69 16.30
CA TRP A 77 3.38 4.69 15.26
C TRP A 77 3.16 6.08 15.85
N GLY A 78 4.01 7.03 15.47
CA GLY A 78 3.89 8.45 15.83
C GLY A 78 3.06 9.20 14.80
N GLU A 79 3.73 9.69 13.77
CA GLU A 79 3.13 10.45 12.66
C GLU A 79 2.97 9.55 11.42
N VAL A 80 1.83 9.67 10.75
CA VAL A 80 1.53 8.99 9.48
C VAL A 80 1.21 10.05 8.44
N GLN A 81 1.88 10.01 7.30
CA GLN A 81 1.72 10.98 6.21
C GLN A 81 1.50 10.23 4.89
N ASN A 82 0.40 10.51 4.20
CA ASN A 82 0.21 10.10 2.82
C ASN A 82 0.97 11.06 1.91
N LEU A 83 2.01 10.59 1.25
CA LEU A 83 2.86 11.42 0.40
C LEU A 83 3.38 10.63 -0.79
N ALA A 84 3.48 11.30 -1.93
CA ALA A 84 4.14 10.77 -3.12
C ALA A 84 5.49 11.45 -3.28
N MET A 85 6.58 10.69 -3.13
CA MET A 85 7.94 11.16 -3.39
C MET A 85 8.81 9.99 -3.90
N TYR A 86 10.09 10.26 -4.15
CA TYR A 86 11.05 9.27 -4.62
C TYR A 86 12.22 9.14 -3.65
N LEU A 87 12.62 7.90 -3.37
CA LEU A 87 13.84 7.58 -2.65
C LEU A 87 14.87 7.01 -3.61
N LYS A 88 16.04 7.63 -3.68
CA LYS A 88 17.20 7.04 -4.36
C LYS A 88 17.91 6.11 -3.39
N LEU A 89 17.99 4.84 -3.74
CA LEU A 89 18.71 3.83 -2.97
C LEU A 89 20.15 3.75 -3.47
N SER A 90 21.14 3.80 -2.59
CA SER A 90 22.57 3.73 -2.97
C SER A 90 23.12 2.30 -2.88
N THR A 91 22.48 1.45 -2.09
CA THR A 91 22.84 0.05 -1.86
C THR A 91 21.59 -0.85 -1.91
N PRO A 92 21.75 -2.17 -2.05
CA PRO A 92 20.64 -3.10 -1.89
C PRO A 92 19.89 -2.86 -0.57
N THR A 93 18.56 -2.75 -0.61
CA THR A 93 17.72 -2.34 0.53
C THR A 93 16.62 -3.38 0.79
N GLN A 94 16.56 -3.89 2.01
CA GLN A 94 15.58 -4.90 2.43
C GLN A 94 14.15 -4.30 2.53
N LEU A 95 13.16 -5.06 2.06
CA LEU A 95 11.73 -4.77 2.24
C LEU A 95 11.17 -5.53 3.45
N PHE A 96 10.10 -4.98 4.03
CA PHE A 96 9.39 -5.53 5.19
C PHE A 96 7.88 -5.57 4.92
N ASP A 97 7.18 -6.54 5.51
CA ASP A 97 5.73 -6.68 5.38
C ASP A 97 4.93 -5.63 6.20
N ASP A 98 5.56 -5.04 7.22
CA ASP A 98 5.01 -3.98 8.06
C ASP A 98 6.16 -3.13 8.64
N VAL A 99 5.81 -2.00 9.28
CA VAL A 99 6.74 -1.20 10.09
C VAL A 99 7.21 -2.03 11.28
N ASP A 100 8.53 -2.19 11.41
CA ASP A 100 9.18 -3.11 12.36
C ASP A 100 8.73 -4.58 12.19
N GLY A 101 8.22 -4.93 11.00
CA GLY A 101 7.76 -6.27 10.64
C GLY A 101 8.89 -7.23 10.27
N MET A 102 8.52 -8.31 9.59
CA MET A 102 9.48 -9.30 9.12
C MET A 102 10.07 -8.88 7.77
N PRO A 103 11.36 -9.15 7.52
CA PRO A 103 11.93 -8.95 6.20
C PRO A 103 11.24 -9.87 5.19
N VAL A 104 10.86 -9.32 4.05
CA VAL A 104 10.19 -10.02 2.95
C VAL A 104 10.81 -9.66 1.62
N ASP A 105 10.56 -10.48 0.61
CA ASP A 105 11.05 -10.32 -0.76
C ASP A 105 12.59 -10.25 -0.88
N THR A 106 13.06 -10.19 -2.13
CA THR A 106 14.46 -9.91 -2.41
C THR A 106 14.72 -8.41 -2.21
N PRO A 107 15.86 -8.01 -1.61
CA PRO A 107 16.22 -6.61 -1.47
C PRO A 107 16.15 -5.86 -2.81
N LEU A 108 15.60 -4.65 -2.78
CA LEU A 108 15.63 -3.75 -3.93
C LEU A 108 17.08 -3.39 -4.26
N PRO A 109 17.50 -3.39 -5.54
CA PRO A 109 18.87 -3.08 -5.91
C PRO A 109 19.24 -1.62 -5.59
N GLY A 110 20.52 -1.37 -5.33
CA GLY A 110 21.04 0.00 -5.28
C GLY A 110 21.07 0.65 -6.66
N GLY A 111 21.14 1.99 -6.68
CA GLY A 111 21.17 2.81 -7.90
C GLY A 111 19.80 3.21 -8.45
N ILE A 112 18.71 2.67 -7.92
CA ILE A 112 17.35 2.95 -8.41
C ILE A 112 16.66 4.07 -7.63
N PHE A 113 15.61 4.63 -8.24
CA PHE A 113 14.62 5.47 -7.56
C PHE A 113 13.36 4.65 -7.29
N VAL A 114 12.87 4.71 -6.06
CA VAL A 114 11.64 4.04 -5.62
C VAL A 114 10.60 5.08 -5.26
N LYS A 115 9.39 4.95 -5.82
CA LYS A 115 8.27 5.83 -5.47
C LYS A 115 7.66 5.38 -4.15
N THR A 116 7.36 6.32 -3.26
CA THR A 116 6.70 6.06 -1.98
C THR A 116 5.26 6.57 -1.99
N PHE A 117 4.43 6.06 -1.08
CA PHE A 117 3.01 6.41 -0.98
C PHE A 117 2.60 6.88 0.43
N GLN A 118 3.28 6.35 1.44
CA GLN A 118 3.07 6.72 2.83
C GLN A 118 4.41 6.79 3.55
N ARG A 119 4.52 7.68 4.53
CA ARG A 119 5.62 7.75 5.49
C ARG A 119 5.09 7.60 6.90
N ILE A 120 5.76 6.78 7.69
CA ILE A 120 5.52 6.63 9.12
C ILE A 120 6.76 7.04 9.89
N ALA A 121 6.59 7.97 10.83
CA ALA A 121 7.57 8.23 11.87
C ALA A 121 7.17 7.43 13.12
N THR A 122 7.99 6.48 13.54
CA THR A 122 7.75 5.70 14.75
C THR A 122 7.95 6.57 15.99
N GLN A 123 7.41 6.14 17.12
CA GLN A 123 7.65 6.80 18.41
C GLN A 123 9.14 6.81 18.81
N LYS A 124 9.97 5.97 18.20
CA LYS A 124 11.42 5.91 18.42
C LYS A 124 12.21 6.83 17.50
N GLY A 125 11.54 7.59 16.63
CA GLY A 125 12.19 8.51 15.68
C GLY A 125 12.71 7.83 14.41
N GLU A 126 12.22 6.63 14.09
CA GLU A 126 12.59 5.93 12.86
C GLU A 126 11.58 6.27 11.78
N PHE A 127 12.04 6.40 10.54
CA PHE A 127 11.19 6.69 9.39
C PHE A 127 11.05 5.45 8.53
N TRP A 128 9.82 5.15 8.15
CA TRP A 128 9.47 4.04 7.27
C TRP A 128 8.67 4.57 6.10
N TYR A 129 8.91 4.02 4.92
CA TYR A 129 8.21 4.42 3.70
C TYR A 129 7.56 3.21 3.04
N GLU A 130 6.28 3.36 2.71
CA GLU A 130 5.56 2.38 1.91
C GLU A 130 5.92 2.59 0.44
N VAL A 131 6.34 1.51 -0.23
CA VAL A 131 6.77 1.52 -1.65
C VAL A 131 5.95 0.62 -2.55
N ASN A 132 5.11 -0.22 -1.95
CA ASN A 132 4.08 -1.02 -2.58
C ASN A 132 3.08 -1.44 -1.50
N ALA A 133 1.91 -1.94 -1.90
CA ALA A 133 0.89 -2.42 -0.97
C ALA A 133 1.52 -3.38 0.05
N ASP A 134 1.51 -2.97 1.33
CA ASP A 134 2.11 -3.69 2.45
C ASP A 134 3.61 -4.00 2.28
N ARG A 135 4.37 -3.10 1.65
CA ARG A 135 5.83 -3.18 1.55
C ARG A 135 6.48 -1.91 2.04
N TRP A 136 7.25 -2.08 3.10
CA TRP A 136 7.89 -1.01 3.83
C TRP A 136 9.40 -1.10 3.71
N LEU A 137 10.04 0.06 3.60
CA LEU A 137 11.47 0.19 3.79
C LEU A 137 11.76 1.07 5.00
N LYS A 138 12.81 0.73 5.73
CA LYS A 138 13.34 1.57 6.79
C LYS A 138 14.29 2.59 6.20
N TYR A 139 14.05 3.86 6.46
CA TYR A 139 14.89 4.94 5.96
C TYR A 139 16.24 4.96 6.67
N ASP A 140 17.30 5.09 5.86
CA ASP A 140 18.66 5.30 6.33
C ASP A 140 19.29 6.41 5.51
N SER A 141 19.63 7.52 6.16
CA SER A 141 20.19 8.71 5.51
C SER A 141 21.60 8.49 4.93
N ASN A 142 22.30 7.41 5.31
CA ASN A 142 23.60 7.08 4.75
C ASN A 142 23.49 6.40 3.38
N THR A 143 22.39 5.68 3.16
CA THR A 143 22.18 4.86 1.96
C THR A 143 21.04 5.40 1.07
N MET A 144 20.24 6.34 1.56
CA MET A 144 19.06 6.86 0.86
C MET A 144 19.06 8.39 0.78
N LYS A 145 18.49 8.90 -0.31
CA LYS A 145 18.18 10.32 -0.49
C LYS A 145 16.76 10.51 -1.00
N ASP A 146 16.06 11.49 -0.47
CA ASP A 146 14.67 11.75 -0.74
C ASP A 146 14.48 12.91 -1.72
N PHE A 147 13.53 12.76 -2.65
CA PHE A 147 13.26 13.72 -3.71
C PHE A 147 11.75 13.88 -3.91
N LYS A 148 11.24 15.11 -3.90
CA LYS A 148 9.82 15.38 -4.17
C LYS A 148 9.40 14.95 -5.56
N GLU A 149 10.28 15.18 -6.53
CA GLU A 149 10.11 14.80 -7.93
C GLU A 149 11.39 14.10 -8.40
N LEU A 150 11.29 13.28 -9.44
CA LEU A 150 12.50 12.70 -10.04
C LEU A 150 13.42 13.84 -10.50
N PRO A 151 14.73 13.82 -10.18
CA PRO A 151 15.65 14.83 -10.66
C PRO A 151 15.61 14.92 -12.19
N SER A 152 15.14 16.05 -12.71
CA SER A 152 15.25 16.39 -14.12
C SER A 152 16.68 16.89 -14.35
N ASP A 153 17.54 16.02 -14.85
CA ASP A 153 18.94 16.35 -15.08
C ASP A 153 19.17 16.58 -16.58
N ASP A 154 19.34 17.85 -16.97
CA ASP A 154 19.76 18.26 -18.33
C ASP A 154 21.23 17.90 -18.62
N SER A 155 22.04 17.57 -17.61
CA SER A 155 23.41 17.07 -17.75
C SER A 155 23.55 15.55 -17.58
N LEU A 156 22.46 14.86 -17.23
CA LEU A 156 22.21 13.44 -17.45
C LEU A 156 21.06 13.29 -18.45
N ALA A 157 21.06 14.08 -19.53
CA ALA A 157 20.10 13.95 -20.62
C ALA A 157 19.94 12.45 -20.94
N PRO A 158 18.77 11.85 -20.69
CA PRO A 158 18.60 10.42 -20.81
C PRO A 158 18.85 10.06 -22.27
N LYS A 159 19.80 9.15 -22.51
CA LYS A 159 19.61 8.24 -23.64
C LYS A 159 18.20 7.65 -23.43
N PRO A 160 17.32 7.66 -24.45
CA PRO A 160 15.93 7.23 -24.27
C PRO A 160 15.90 5.89 -23.53
N GLY A 161 15.44 5.88 -22.27
CA GLY A 161 15.40 4.67 -21.43
C GLY A 161 15.72 4.78 -19.92
N THR A 162 16.29 5.87 -19.39
CA THR A 162 16.94 5.79 -18.04
C THR A 162 16.28 6.52 -16.87
N GLN A 163 14.95 6.63 -16.81
CA GLN A 163 14.31 7.09 -15.57
C GLN A 163 12.96 6.41 -15.35
N LEU A 164 13.02 5.21 -14.76
CA LEU A 164 11.85 4.36 -14.62
C LEU A 164 11.83 3.76 -13.21
N ALA A 165 10.78 4.06 -12.45
CA ALA A 165 10.54 3.43 -11.15
C ALA A 165 9.89 2.07 -11.37
N ILE A 166 10.51 1.01 -10.86
CA ILE A 166 9.91 -0.33 -10.84
C ILE A 166 9.02 -0.42 -9.60
N LEU A 167 7.73 -0.59 -9.81
CA LEU A 167 6.77 -1.05 -8.81
C LEU A 167 6.98 -2.57 -8.64
N PRO A 168 7.51 -3.05 -7.50
CA PRO A 168 7.59 -4.49 -7.26
C PRO A 168 6.17 -5.09 -7.24
N LEU A 169 6.03 -6.34 -7.65
CA LEU A 169 4.74 -7.06 -7.68
C LEU A 169 4.90 -8.42 -6.99
N ASN A 170 3.86 -8.85 -6.29
CA ASN A 170 3.86 -10.14 -5.61
C ASN A 170 3.50 -11.28 -6.57
N HIS A 171 4.48 -11.76 -7.33
CA HIS A 171 4.40 -13.00 -8.14
C HIS A 171 3.09 -13.17 -8.92
N LEU A 172 2.70 -12.14 -9.67
CA LEU A 172 1.48 -12.19 -10.46
C LEU A 172 1.65 -13.16 -11.64
N LYS A 173 0.66 -14.01 -11.86
CA LYS A 173 0.68 -14.92 -13.00
C LYS A 173 0.26 -14.18 -14.26
N ALA A 174 0.95 -14.45 -15.35
CA ALA A 174 0.64 -13.86 -16.64
C ALA A 174 0.91 -14.84 -17.78
N VAL A 175 0.39 -14.53 -18.97
CA VAL A 175 0.70 -15.23 -20.21
C VAL A 175 1.15 -14.23 -21.26
N VAL A 176 2.13 -14.63 -22.07
CA VAL A 176 2.54 -13.89 -23.27
C VAL A 176 1.43 -13.98 -24.31
N ASP A 177 0.91 -12.82 -24.71
CA ASP A 177 -0.06 -12.66 -25.79
C ASP A 177 0.63 -12.00 -26.97
N TYR A 178 1.11 -12.82 -27.89
CA TYR A 178 1.86 -12.38 -29.07
C TYR A 178 1.36 -13.08 -30.34
N VAL A 179 2.08 -12.96 -31.44
CA VAL A 179 1.72 -13.64 -32.68
C VAL A 179 2.00 -15.13 -32.54
N GLN A 180 0.99 -15.95 -32.84
CA GLN A 180 1.06 -17.41 -32.74
C GLN A 180 2.33 -17.99 -33.42
N GLY A 181 3.09 -18.78 -32.66
CA GLY A 181 4.32 -19.42 -33.11
C GLY A 181 5.51 -18.48 -33.30
N LYS A 182 5.37 -17.18 -32.98
CA LYS A 182 6.46 -16.22 -32.93
C LYS A 182 7.00 -16.07 -31.52
N LYS A 183 8.17 -15.45 -31.42
CA LYS A 183 8.86 -15.19 -30.16
C LYS A 183 8.97 -13.68 -29.94
N LEU A 184 8.67 -13.26 -28.73
CA LEU A 184 8.80 -11.89 -28.24
C LEU A 184 10.16 -11.73 -27.55
N ASP A 185 10.80 -10.59 -27.78
CA ASP A 185 12.08 -10.26 -27.14
C ASP A 185 11.89 -9.89 -25.66
N VAL A 186 12.84 -10.32 -24.83
CA VAL A 186 12.98 -9.94 -23.43
C VAL A 186 14.24 -9.12 -23.25
N TYR A 187 14.19 -8.11 -22.39
CA TYR A 187 15.23 -7.10 -22.24
C TYR A 187 15.82 -7.06 -20.83
N ASP A 188 17.09 -6.67 -20.71
CA ASP A 188 17.77 -6.45 -19.41
C ASP A 188 17.13 -5.31 -18.60
N GLN A 189 16.63 -4.30 -19.30
CA GLN A 189 15.84 -3.19 -18.80
C GLN A 189 14.86 -2.73 -19.89
N PRO A 190 13.81 -1.96 -19.56
CA PRO A 190 12.94 -1.38 -20.58
C PRO A 190 13.71 -0.62 -21.64
N TYR A 191 13.41 -0.88 -22.92
CA TYR A 191 14.13 -0.31 -24.07
C TYR A 191 15.63 -0.66 -24.16
N GLY A 192 16.09 -1.63 -23.35
CA GLY A 192 17.48 -2.06 -23.28
C GLY A 192 17.88 -3.05 -24.36
N GLN A 193 18.89 -3.87 -24.06
CA GLN A 193 19.36 -4.91 -24.95
C GLN A 193 18.51 -6.16 -24.80
N SER A 194 18.27 -6.86 -25.91
CA SER A 194 17.61 -8.15 -25.85
C SER A 194 18.53 -9.17 -25.16
N VAL A 195 18.06 -9.76 -24.07
CA VAL A 195 18.75 -10.80 -23.29
C VAL A 195 18.14 -12.18 -23.46
N GLY A 196 16.95 -12.26 -24.05
CA GLY A 196 16.25 -13.52 -24.28
C GLY A 196 15.04 -13.36 -25.18
N LYS A 197 14.34 -14.47 -25.41
CA LYS A 197 13.06 -14.49 -26.12
C LYS A 197 12.08 -15.47 -25.47
N VAL A 198 10.80 -15.12 -25.46
CA VAL A 198 9.70 -15.95 -24.97
C VAL A 198 8.73 -16.26 -26.11
N ILE A 199 8.13 -17.45 -26.11
CA ILE A 199 7.15 -17.84 -27.14
C ILE A 199 5.74 -17.35 -26.76
N ASP A 200 4.91 -17.10 -27.76
CA ASP A 200 3.47 -16.90 -27.55
C ASP A 200 2.84 -18.03 -26.70
N GLY A 201 1.98 -17.66 -25.76
CA GLY A 201 1.34 -18.58 -24.81
C GLY A 201 2.19 -18.99 -23.61
N GLU A 202 3.46 -18.56 -23.53
CA GLU A 202 4.34 -18.86 -22.38
C GLU A 202 3.76 -18.27 -21.09
N ARG A 203 3.79 -19.04 -20.00
CA ARG A 203 3.38 -18.57 -18.67
C ARG A 203 4.53 -17.85 -17.99
N LEU A 204 4.24 -16.68 -17.44
CA LEU A 204 5.20 -15.82 -16.75
C LEU A 204 4.84 -15.67 -15.28
N ASP A 205 5.89 -15.49 -14.47
CA ASP A 205 5.79 -15.05 -13.08
C ASP A 205 6.31 -13.61 -12.98
N ILE A 206 5.39 -12.67 -12.77
CA ILE A 206 5.65 -11.23 -12.83
C ILE A 206 5.94 -10.70 -11.43
N ILE A 207 7.13 -10.13 -11.26
CA ILE A 207 7.65 -9.62 -9.99
C ILE A 207 7.85 -8.11 -9.97
N GLY A 208 7.63 -7.44 -11.10
CA GLY A 208 7.75 -6.00 -11.20
C GLY A 208 6.91 -5.44 -12.33
N LYS A 209 6.43 -4.22 -12.15
CA LYS A 209 5.76 -3.41 -13.15
C LYS A 209 6.46 -2.08 -13.20
N LEU A 210 6.56 -1.53 -14.38
CA LEU A 210 7.17 -0.25 -14.60
C LEU A 210 6.30 0.48 -15.61
N ASN A 211 6.06 1.76 -15.37
CA ASN A 211 5.41 2.63 -16.34
C ASN A 211 6.42 3.70 -16.72
N ASP A 212 6.60 3.94 -18.02
CA ASP A 212 7.32 5.11 -18.47
C ASP A 212 6.42 6.36 -18.48
N ASN A 213 7.03 7.51 -18.75
CA ASN A 213 6.34 8.80 -18.78
C ASN A 213 5.32 8.93 -19.91
N ASN A 214 5.34 8.03 -20.89
CA ASN A 214 4.41 7.98 -22.01
C ASN A 214 3.29 6.94 -21.79
N GLY A 215 3.23 6.32 -20.61
CA GLY A 215 2.23 5.32 -20.24
C GLY A 215 2.52 3.92 -20.77
N VAL A 216 3.71 3.65 -21.33
CA VAL A 216 4.11 2.31 -21.73
C VAL A 216 4.44 1.49 -20.47
N VAL A 217 3.75 0.37 -20.34
CA VAL A 217 3.96 -0.58 -19.26
C VAL A 217 5.04 -1.57 -19.65
N TRP A 218 5.91 -1.89 -18.70
CA TRP A 218 6.85 -3.00 -18.76
C TRP A 218 6.64 -3.89 -17.55
N TYR A 219 6.68 -5.20 -17.75
CA TYR A 219 6.64 -6.17 -16.68
C TYR A 219 7.99 -6.87 -16.55
N GLN A 220 8.47 -6.99 -15.32
CA GLN A 220 9.64 -7.78 -14.97
C GLN A 220 9.19 -9.21 -14.66
N ALA A 221 9.58 -10.14 -15.53
CA ALA A 221 9.42 -11.57 -15.29
C ALA A 221 10.61 -12.10 -14.48
N LYS A 222 10.33 -12.88 -13.43
CA LYS A 222 11.27 -13.33 -12.40
C LYS A 222 12.61 -13.84 -12.93
N ASP A 223 12.55 -14.71 -13.94
CA ASP A 223 13.71 -15.45 -14.44
C ASP A 223 14.13 -15.05 -15.85
N LEU A 224 13.53 -14.00 -16.43
CA LEU A 224 13.68 -13.66 -17.85
C LEU A 224 14.14 -12.21 -18.09
N GLY A 225 13.64 -11.24 -17.32
CA GLY A 225 13.88 -9.81 -17.53
C GLY A 225 12.61 -9.02 -17.85
N PHE A 226 12.74 -7.91 -18.56
CA PHE A 226 11.63 -7.00 -18.86
C PHE A 226 10.96 -7.31 -20.19
N ILE A 227 9.63 -7.34 -20.15
CA ILE A 227 8.76 -7.62 -21.30
C ILE A 227 7.80 -6.45 -21.44
N ASN A 228 7.55 -6.02 -22.68
CA ASN A 228 6.60 -4.95 -22.94
C ASN A 228 5.19 -5.41 -22.55
N GLY A 229 4.52 -4.63 -21.70
CA GLY A 229 3.23 -4.97 -21.11
C GLY A 229 2.08 -5.03 -22.11
N SER A 230 2.25 -4.52 -23.33
CA SER A 230 1.27 -4.66 -24.41
C SER A 230 1.09 -6.12 -24.88
N TYR A 231 2.04 -7.00 -24.54
CA TYR A 231 2.04 -8.42 -24.92
C TYR A 231 1.93 -9.36 -23.72
N VAL A 232 1.50 -8.84 -22.56
CA VAL A 232 1.41 -9.61 -21.32
C VAL A 232 0.00 -9.49 -20.78
N ASN A 233 -0.73 -10.59 -20.77
CA ASN A 233 -2.04 -10.68 -20.12
C ASN A 233 -1.86 -11.22 -18.71
N LEU A 234 -2.16 -10.40 -17.70
CA LEU A 234 -2.23 -10.83 -16.31
C LEU A 234 -3.42 -11.77 -16.13
N ILE A 235 -3.20 -12.87 -15.39
CA ILE A 235 -4.22 -13.86 -15.08
C ILE A 235 -4.50 -13.76 -13.59
N GLN A 236 -5.79 -13.64 -13.24
CA GLN A 236 -6.27 -13.67 -11.86
C GLN A 236 -6.31 -15.10 -11.31
#